data_AF-A0A7S1A579-F1
#
_entry.id   AF-A0A7S1A579-F1
#
_cell.length_a   1.000
_cell.length_b   1.000
_cell.length_c   1.000
_cell.angle_alpha   90.00
_cell.angle_beta   90.00
_cell.angle_gamma   90.00
#
_symmetry.space_group_name_H-M   'P 1'
#
loop_
_entity.id
_entity.type
_entity.pdbx_description
1 polymer ?
#
loop_
_entity_poly.entity_id
_entity_poly.type
_entity_poly.pdbx_seq_one_letter_code
_entity_poly.pdbx_strand_id
1 'polypeptide(L)'
;MEHDRVRRSFACGRWCQNWSTRVRWRRRAALAEQDRLRRSVKAVADELCHQRFPDGINVVFHSAIQSDGFATDLEKCLKVEDSAAHSPLSLQLHCEGSLASSSGAPPAGPERRVGNEGDEITTEILTYVDCPICFESNLSCELCVCGHNICIRCAVSYIRSALSNAREEIRPEGIRCPLSSVERCTGMIAPEKGRVLLHVSQLMTPATDSFLGPLTADEADRLERFTVEASLPFDTRIYCPKCEQLSLLSSVVGEIGECPYCGHCWNHSDATGRDAATALVIASSSKPCPNCQLAITHYHGHGCHHISPGMGCPRCLQHFCYVCLKKHGAPGVRKWNPTCKHRMSVCKQDQILDHVVLRPLPHDGRCTCPLCPDCRPGAACPQCFGNCVVCQGVVPPANRDGSWHALECLLDVRRKHGPRHPLTHSEG
;
A
#
# COMPACT_ATOMS: atom_id res chain seq x y z
N MET A 1 0.29 26.47 52.36
CA MET A 1 -0.02 26.36 50.92
C MET A 1 0.35 27.63 50.12
N GLU A 2 1.26 28.48 50.60
CA GLU A 2 1.60 29.75 49.92
C GLU A 2 3.03 29.81 49.35
N HIS A 3 3.91 28.91 49.77
CA HIS A 3 5.30 28.83 49.27
C HIS A 3 5.46 28.14 47.91
N ASP A 4 4.39 27.55 47.35
CA ASP A 4 4.47 26.72 46.14
C ASP A 4 4.08 27.49 44.85
N ARG A 5 3.51 28.70 44.97
CA ARG A 5 3.19 29.56 43.81
C ARG A 5 4.40 30.33 43.27
N VAL A 6 5.36 30.71 44.11
CA VAL A 6 6.52 31.51 43.68
C VAL A 6 7.52 30.68 42.86
N ARG A 7 7.65 29.36 43.12
CA ARG A 7 8.55 28.48 42.36
C ARG A 7 8.05 28.16 40.94
N ARG A 8 6.74 28.18 40.69
CA ARG A 8 6.18 27.91 39.34
C ARG A 8 6.33 29.09 38.38
N SER A 9 6.33 30.33 38.88
CA SER A 9 6.52 31.52 38.03
C SER A 9 7.96 31.68 37.50
N PHE A 10 8.98 31.23 38.25
CA PHE A 10 10.38 31.29 37.79
C PHE A 10 10.74 30.23 36.74
N ALA A 11 10.04 29.09 36.71
CA ALA A 11 10.27 28.02 35.73
C ALA A 11 9.73 28.39 34.33
N CYS A 12 8.64 29.15 34.25
CA CYS A 12 8.04 29.57 32.98
C CYS A 12 8.93 30.58 32.22
N GLY A 13 9.56 31.52 32.92
CA GLY A 13 10.42 32.54 32.31
C GLY A 13 11.67 31.99 31.62
N ARG A 14 12.38 31.04 32.24
CA ARG A 14 13.57 30.40 31.62
C ARG A 14 13.21 29.50 30.44
N TRP A 15 12.03 28.90 30.45
CA TRP A 15 11.58 28.04 29.36
C TRP A 15 11.22 28.85 28.10
N CYS A 16 10.50 29.98 28.26
CA CYS A 16 10.20 30.89 27.15
C CYS A 16 11.47 31.53 26.53
N GLN A 17 12.45 31.89 27.34
CA GLN A 17 13.72 32.46 26.84
C GLN A 17 14.54 31.43 26.03
N ASN A 18 14.61 30.17 26.49
CA ASN A 18 15.27 29.09 25.75
C ASN A 18 14.54 28.72 24.46
N TRP A 19 13.21 28.78 24.45
CA TRP A 19 12.42 28.51 23.25
C TRP A 19 12.64 29.58 22.16
N SER A 20 12.60 30.86 22.51
CA SER A 20 12.85 31.97 21.55
C SER A 20 14.26 31.91 20.93
N THR A 21 15.24 31.39 21.68
CA THR A 21 16.63 31.27 21.23
C THR A 21 16.78 30.08 20.28
N ARG A 22 16.12 28.95 20.56
CA ARG A 22 16.04 27.80 19.65
C ARG A 22 15.35 28.13 18.33
N VAL A 23 14.25 28.89 18.36
CA VAL A 23 13.54 29.30 17.13
C VAL A 23 14.41 30.24 16.29
N ARG A 24 15.09 31.21 16.92
CA ARG A 24 16.03 32.10 16.22
C ARG A 24 17.22 31.35 15.60
N TRP A 25 17.75 30.35 16.32
CA TRP A 25 18.85 29.52 15.79
C TRP A 25 18.40 28.68 14.59
N ARG A 26 17.23 28.04 14.66
CA ARG A 26 16.66 27.27 13.53
C ARG A 26 16.40 28.16 12.31
N ARG A 27 15.87 29.37 12.52
CA ARG A 27 15.64 30.33 11.42
C ARG A 27 16.95 30.78 10.76
N ARG A 28 18.02 31.02 11.55
CA ARG A 28 19.35 31.37 11.01
C ARG A 28 19.98 30.21 10.26
N ALA A 29 19.84 28.97 10.75
CA ALA A 29 20.34 27.78 10.07
C ALA A 29 19.61 27.57 8.73
N ALA A 30 18.29 27.75 8.69
CA ALA A 30 17.51 27.66 7.45
C ALA A 30 17.91 28.73 6.42
N LEU A 31 18.11 29.98 6.84
CA LEU A 31 18.57 31.05 5.95
C LEU A 31 20.00 30.80 5.43
N ALA A 32 20.90 30.29 6.30
CA ALA A 32 22.27 29.96 5.89
C ALA A 32 22.30 28.82 4.86
N GLU A 33 21.42 27.82 5.01
CA GLU A 33 21.29 26.72 4.03
C GLU A 33 20.64 27.22 2.72
N GLN A 34 19.64 28.11 2.80
CA GLN A 34 19.06 28.74 1.62
C GLN A 34 20.11 29.55 0.83
N ASP A 35 20.99 30.29 1.51
CA ASP A 35 22.10 31.01 0.88
C ASP A 35 23.21 30.08 0.36
N ARG A 36 23.41 28.90 0.98
CA ARG A 36 24.30 27.86 0.45
C ARG A 36 23.74 27.31 -0.86
N LEU A 37 22.45 26.96 -0.88
CA LEU A 37 21.76 26.45 -2.08
C LEU A 37 21.73 27.49 -3.20
N ARG A 38 21.45 28.76 -2.91
CA ARG A 38 21.54 29.85 -3.90
C ARG A 38 22.92 29.95 -4.53
N ARG A 39 23.99 29.82 -3.73
CA ARG A 39 25.37 29.82 -4.23
C ARG A 39 25.68 28.56 -5.05
N SER A 40 25.18 27.40 -4.66
CA SER A 40 25.34 26.16 -5.44
C SER A 40 24.59 26.20 -6.76
N VAL A 41 23.34 26.68 -6.79
CA VAL A 41 22.58 26.85 -8.04
C VAL A 41 23.27 27.85 -8.96
N LYS A 42 23.76 28.96 -8.41
CA LYS A 42 24.54 29.93 -9.18
C LYS A 42 25.83 29.30 -9.74
N ALA A 43 26.58 28.55 -8.93
CA ALA A 43 27.81 27.89 -9.37
C ALA A 43 27.54 26.85 -10.48
N VAL A 44 26.46 26.07 -10.37
CA VAL A 44 26.04 25.12 -11.42
C VAL A 44 25.61 25.86 -12.69
N ALA A 45 24.88 26.98 -12.57
CA ALA A 45 24.51 27.81 -13.71
C ALA A 45 25.74 28.45 -14.39
N ASP A 46 26.72 28.91 -13.61
CA ASP A 46 27.97 29.49 -14.10
C ASP A 46 28.85 28.42 -14.79
N GLU A 47 28.91 27.20 -14.23
CA GLU A 47 29.66 26.07 -14.80
C GLU A 47 29.01 25.57 -16.10
N LEU A 48 27.68 25.49 -16.15
CA LEU A 48 26.94 25.15 -17.37
C LEU A 48 27.04 26.25 -18.44
N CYS A 49 27.12 27.52 -18.04
CA CYS A 49 27.38 28.64 -18.97
C CYS A 49 28.79 28.60 -19.58
N HIS A 50 29.73 27.85 -19.03
CA HIS A 50 31.13 27.79 -19.50
C HIS A 50 31.50 26.47 -20.18
N GLN A 51 30.65 25.45 -20.13
CA GLN A 51 30.83 24.24 -20.92
C GLN A 51 30.44 24.51 -22.37
N ARG A 52 31.40 24.34 -23.29
CA ARG A 52 31.12 24.26 -24.73
C ARG A 52 30.48 22.92 -25.00
N PHE A 53 29.16 22.90 -25.18
CA PHE A 53 28.47 21.73 -25.69
C PHE A 53 28.77 21.58 -27.19
N PRO A 54 29.23 20.41 -27.65
CA PRO A 54 29.16 20.10 -29.06
C PRO A 54 27.67 20.10 -29.47
N ASP A 55 27.38 20.71 -30.62
CA ASP A 55 26.06 20.70 -31.28
C ASP A 55 24.98 21.68 -30.77
N GLY A 56 25.35 22.95 -30.55
CA GLY A 56 24.41 24.07 -30.66
C GLY A 56 23.32 24.19 -29.58
N ILE A 57 23.46 23.50 -28.46
CA ILE A 57 22.55 23.59 -27.31
C ILE A 57 22.74 24.95 -26.62
N ASN A 58 21.71 25.79 -26.63
CA ASN A 58 21.65 27.02 -25.84
C ASN A 58 20.80 26.77 -24.58
N VAL A 59 21.39 26.99 -23.40
CA VAL A 59 20.66 27.00 -22.12
C VAL A 59 20.36 28.46 -21.78
N VAL A 60 19.09 28.86 -21.81
CA VAL A 60 18.67 30.23 -21.47
C VAL A 60 18.11 30.26 -20.04
N PHE A 61 18.76 30.99 -19.15
CA PHE A 61 18.28 31.27 -17.81
C PHE A 61 17.55 32.62 -17.78
N HIS A 62 16.25 32.62 -17.47
CA HIS A 62 15.54 33.85 -17.12
C HIS A 62 15.57 34.04 -15.60
N SER A 63 16.43 34.94 -15.11
CA SER A 63 16.36 35.42 -13.73
C SER A 63 15.82 36.86 -13.70
N ALA A 64 14.63 37.06 -13.13
CA ALA A 64 14.21 38.38 -12.68
C ALA A 64 14.65 38.55 -11.22
N ILE A 65 15.84 39.10 -11.00
CA ILE A 65 16.31 39.50 -9.66
C ILE A 65 16.23 41.03 -9.61
N GLN A 66 15.20 41.57 -8.95
CA GLN A 66 15.28 42.93 -8.40
C GLN A 66 15.99 42.83 -7.06
N SER A 67 17.22 43.37 -7.00
CA SER A 67 17.96 43.54 -5.76
C SER A 67 17.63 44.89 -5.14
N ASP A 68 17.01 44.88 -3.96
CA ASP A 68 16.95 46.07 -3.13
C ASP A 68 18.33 46.39 -2.55
N GLY A 69 18.84 47.58 -2.92
CA GLY A 69 19.68 48.40 -2.05
C GLY A 69 21.17 48.07 -1.97
N PHE A 70 21.96 48.62 -2.90
CA PHE A 70 23.16 49.40 -2.57
C PHE A 70 23.36 50.43 -3.68
N ALA A 71 23.19 51.71 -3.33
CA ALA A 71 23.36 52.84 -4.22
C ALA A 71 24.84 53.20 -4.36
N THR A 72 25.34 53.27 -5.59
CA THR A 72 26.27 54.31 -6.06
C THR A 72 26.17 54.44 -7.57
N ASP A 73 25.76 55.64 -8.00
CA ASP A 73 26.00 56.33 -9.27
C ASP A 73 25.74 55.61 -10.61
N LEU A 74 24.63 55.99 -11.26
CA LEU A 74 24.62 56.45 -12.66
C LEU A 74 23.26 57.06 -13.02
N GLU A 75 23.31 58.30 -13.52
CA GLU A 75 22.17 59.07 -14.01
C GLU A 75 21.51 58.46 -15.26
N LYS A 76 20.21 58.80 -15.42
CA LYS A 76 19.33 58.70 -16.61
C LYS A 76 18.70 57.32 -16.89
N CYS A 77 17.43 57.16 -16.54
CA CYS A 77 16.32 57.12 -17.52
C CYS A 77 14.94 56.98 -16.86
N LEU A 78 13.92 57.16 -17.71
CA LEU A 78 12.52 57.51 -17.48
C LEU A 78 11.70 56.66 -16.48
N LYS A 79 10.69 57.35 -15.93
CA LYS A 79 9.56 56.86 -15.14
C LYS A 79 8.98 55.54 -15.68
N VAL A 80 8.84 54.56 -14.81
CA VAL A 80 7.96 53.39 -14.96
C VAL A 80 7.02 53.40 -13.76
N GLU A 81 5.72 53.27 -14.02
CA GLU A 81 4.65 53.24 -13.02
C GLU A 81 4.68 51.93 -12.22
N ASP A 82 4.46 52.05 -10.90
CA ASP A 82 4.38 50.94 -9.97
C ASP A 82 3.16 50.05 -10.25
N SER A 83 3.39 48.74 -10.36
CA SER A 83 2.37 47.71 -10.23
C SER A 83 2.97 46.53 -9.48
N ALA A 84 2.74 46.48 -8.17
CA ALA A 84 3.18 45.42 -7.28
C ALA A 84 2.31 44.16 -7.47
N ALA A 85 2.89 43.11 -8.06
CA ALA A 85 2.41 41.75 -7.94
C ALA A 85 3.62 40.80 -7.88
N HIS A 86 3.81 40.14 -6.74
CA HIS A 86 4.84 39.11 -6.56
C HIS A 86 4.54 37.92 -7.47
N SER A 87 5.37 37.70 -8.48
CA SER A 87 5.31 36.51 -9.34
C SER A 87 6.26 35.42 -8.80
N PRO A 88 5.85 34.15 -8.71
CA PRO A 88 6.73 33.06 -8.34
C PRO A 88 7.80 32.80 -9.41
N LEU A 89 9.00 32.39 -9.00
CA LEU A 89 10.04 31.91 -9.89
C LEU A 89 9.55 30.62 -10.58
N SER A 90 9.45 30.66 -11.90
CA SER A 90 9.11 29.52 -12.75
C SER A 90 10.35 29.09 -13.52
N LEU A 91 10.68 27.80 -13.46
CA LEU A 91 11.70 27.21 -14.32
C LEU A 91 10.98 26.48 -15.47
N GLN A 92 11.18 26.95 -16.70
CA GLN A 92 10.71 26.27 -17.91
C GLN A 92 11.90 25.54 -18.56
N LEU A 93 11.77 24.23 -18.76
CA LEU A 93 12.76 23.41 -19.45
C LEU A 93 12.30 23.24 -20.91
N HIS A 94 13.11 23.73 -21.86
CA HIS A 94 12.88 23.57 -23.29
C HIS A 94 14.02 22.76 -23.93
N CYS A 95 13.68 21.88 -24.87
CA CYS A 95 14.63 21.23 -25.78
C CYS A 95 14.17 21.50 -27.21
N GLU A 96 14.99 22.18 -28.02
CA GLU A 96 14.71 22.41 -29.44
C GLU A 96 15.56 21.48 -30.31
N GLY A 97 14.91 20.70 -31.17
CA GLY A 97 15.58 19.93 -32.23
C GLY A 97 15.74 20.77 -33.49
N SER A 98 16.97 21.13 -33.87
CA SER A 98 17.24 21.79 -35.16
C SER A 98 17.29 20.78 -36.30
N LEU A 99 16.31 20.85 -37.21
CA LEU A 99 16.33 20.12 -38.49
C LEU A 99 17.19 20.88 -39.51
N ALA A 100 18.40 20.38 -39.76
CA ALA A 100 19.19 20.78 -40.92
C ALA A 100 18.64 20.08 -42.18
N SER A 101 18.08 20.87 -43.09
CA SER A 101 17.70 20.42 -44.43
C SER A 101 18.95 20.17 -45.27
N SER A 102 19.15 18.93 -45.72
CA SER A 102 20.04 18.65 -46.86
C SER A 102 19.27 17.82 -47.89
N SER A 103 19.27 18.34 -49.11
CA SER A 103 18.56 17.82 -50.28
C SER A 103 19.42 16.77 -51.00
N GLY A 104 18.85 15.59 -51.21
CA GLY A 104 19.41 14.56 -52.09
C GLY A 104 18.47 13.36 -52.23
N ALA A 105 17.93 13.15 -53.43
CA ALA A 105 17.21 11.93 -53.87
C ALA A 105 18.09 11.19 -54.91
N PRO A 106 17.80 9.96 -55.43
CA PRO A 106 16.79 8.90 -55.13
C PRO A 106 17.48 7.47 -55.04
N PRO A 107 16.86 6.26 -55.26
CA PRO A 107 15.48 5.87 -55.57
C PRO A 107 14.85 4.72 -54.75
N ALA A 108 13.63 4.36 -55.18
CA ALA A 108 12.54 3.65 -54.51
C ALA A 108 12.73 2.15 -54.18
N GLY A 109 12.23 1.78 -53.00
CA GLY A 109 11.85 0.42 -52.59
C GLY A 109 10.65 0.50 -51.61
N PRO A 110 9.80 -0.55 -51.51
CA PRO A 110 8.55 -0.48 -50.76
C PRO A 110 8.79 -0.85 -49.29
N GLU A 111 9.03 0.14 -48.44
CA GLU A 111 9.10 -0.07 -46.99
C GLU A 111 7.88 0.47 -46.26
N ARG A 112 7.36 -0.37 -45.36
CA ARG A 112 6.33 -0.08 -44.37
C ARG A 112 6.72 1.17 -43.58
N ARG A 113 5.89 2.21 -43.64
CA ARG A 113 5.93 3.35 -42.71
C ARG A 113 5.59 2.84 -41.30
N VAL A 114 6.61 2.73 -40.45
CA VAL A 114 6.46 2.90 -39.00
C VAL A 114 6.41 4.41 -38.78
N GLY A 115 5.29 4.92 -38.30
CA GLY A 115 5.20 6.32 -37.88
C GLY A 115 6.00 6.52 -36.60
N ASN A 116 7.02 7.38 -36.65
CA ASN A 116 7.59 7.95 -35.44
C ASN A 116 6.59 8.98 -34.91
N GLU A 117 5.83 8.59 -33.90
CA GLU A 117 5.15 9.55 -33.02
C GLU A 117 6.25 10.27 -32.24
N GLY A 118 6.45 11.56 -32.54
CA GLY A 118 7.35 12.40 -31.76
C GLY A 118 6.71 12.66 -30.40
N ASP A 119 7.34 12.18 -29.33
CA ASP A 119 6.97 12.48 -27.96
C ASP A 119 6.97 14.00 -27.76
N GLU A 120 5.78 14.57 -27.67
CA GLU A 120 5.56 15.95 -27.25
C GLU A 120 5.97 16.03 -25.77
N ILE A 121 7.21 16.43 -25.50
CA ILE A 121 7.72 16.60 -24.13
C ILE A 121 6.89 17.70 -23.47
N THR A 122 5.94 17.30 -22.64
CA THR A 122 5.09 18.21 -21.87
C THR A 122 5.99 19.10 -21.02
N THR A 123 5.96 20.41 -21.27
CA THR A 123 6.66 21.41 -20.47
C THR A 123 6.01 21.50 -19.09
N GLU A 124 6.45 20.66 -18.15
CA GLU A 124 5.96 20.76 -16.77
C GLU A 124 6.60 21.94 -16.04
N ILE A 125 5.74 22.75 -15.42
CA ILE A 125 6.15 23.95 -14.69
C ILE A 125 6.65 23.52 -13.32
N LEU A 126 7.96 23.58 -13.10
CA LEU A 126 8.55 23.42 -11.78
C LEU A 126 8.39 24.74 -11.02
N THR A 127 7.77 24.67 -9.84
CA THR A 127 7.58 25.82 -8.95
C THR A 127 8.17 25.53 -7.57
N TYR A 128 8.70 26.57 -6.93
CA TYR A 128 9.08 26.51 -5.52
C TYR A 128 7.85 26.83 -4.67
N VAL A 129 7.39 25.83 -3.91
CA VAL A 129 6.23 25.93 -3.02
C VAL A 129 6.56 25.24 -1.71
N ASP A 130 6.00 25.74 -0.61
CA ASP A 130 6.06 25.07 0.68
C ASP A 130 5.31 23.74 0.58
N CYS A 131 6.03 22.63 0.72
CA CYS A 131 5.41 21.32 0.59
C CYS A 131 4.47 21.07 1.79
N PRO A 132 3.20 20.71 1.57
CA PRO A 132 2.25 20.48 2.65
C PRO A 132 2.53 19.22 3.50
N ILE A 133 3.48 18.38 3.07
CA ILE A 133 3.87 17.15 3.78
C ILE A 133 5.07 17.41 4.70
N CYS A 134 6.17 17.96 4.16
CA CYS A 134 7.38 18.22 4.96
C CYS A 134 7.50 19.66 5.49
N PHE A 135 6.66 20.58 5.02
CA PHE A 135 6.67 22.02 5.35
C PHE A 135 7.97 22.75 4.99
N GLU A 136 8.72 22.22 4.02
CA GLU A 136 9.92 22.84 3.50
C GLU A 136 9.68 23.41 2.11
N SER A 137 10.26 24.58 1.84
CA SER A 137 10.26 25.21 0.51
C SER A 137 11.24 24.47 -0.40
N ASN A 138 10.70 23.65 -1.29
CA ASN A 138 11.48 22.81 -2.20
C ASN A 138 10.90 22.91 -3.62
N LEU A 139 11.65 22.39 -4.61
CA LEU A 139 11.12 22.14 -5.94
C LEU A 139 9.92 21.19 -5.83
N SER A 140 8.78 21.65 -6.35
CA SER A 140 7.53 20.93 -6.34
C SER A 140 7.07 20.61 -7.75
N CYS A 141 6.31 19.52 -7.85
CA CYS A 141 5.71 19.06 -9.10
C CYS A 141 4.21 18.84 -8.88
N GLU A 142 3.43 19.14 -9.92
CA GLU A 142 2.00 18.90 -9.96
C GLU A 142 1.72 17.43 -10.33
N LEU A 143 1.41 16.61 -9.32
CA LEU A 143 1.25 15.16 -9.52
C LEU A 143 -0.16 14.74 -9.96
N CYS A 144 -1.11 15.64 -9.88
CA CYS A 144 -2.51 15.32 -10.05
C CYS A 144 -3.23 16.49 -10.71
N VAL A 145 -4.27 16.18 -11.49
CA VAL A 145 -5.15 17.14 -12.18
C VAL A 145 -5.83 18.17 -11.27
N CYS A 146 -5.74 18.00 -9.94
CA CYS A 146 -6.27 18.93 -8.97
C CYS A 146 -5.37 20.15 -8.71
N GLY A 147 -4.19 20.24 -9.32
CA GLY A 147 -3.27 21.36 -9.14
C GLY A 147 -2.50 21.35 -7.82
N HIS A 148 -2.63 20.30 -7.00
CA HIS A 148 -1.90 20.21 -5.73
C HIS A 148 -0.43 19.88 -5.97
N ASN A 149 0.43 20.74 -5.44
CA ASN A 149 1.88 20.63 -5.55
C ASN A 149 2.47 20.05 -4.26
N ILE A 150 3.35 19.07 -4.40
CA ILE A 150 4.19 18.56 -3.31
C ILE A 150 5.64 18.50 -3.76
N CYS A 151 6.59 18.55 -2.83
CA CYS A 151 8.00 18.46 -3.22
C CYS A 151 8.30 17.08 -3.80
N ILE A 152 9.26 17.03 -4.73
CA ILE A 152 9.64 15.81 -5.45
C ILE A 152 9.99 14.67 -4.48
N ARG A 153 10.70 14.96 -3.38
CA ARG A 153 11.07 13.95 -2.37
C ARG A 153 9.86 13.31 -1.68
N CYS A 154 8.89 14.13 -1.27
CA CYS A 154 7.64 13.64 -0.69
C CYS A 154 6.79 12.89 -1.72
N ALA A 155 6.78 13.35 -2.98
CA ALA A 155 6.11 12.66 -4.09
C ALA A 155 6.60 11.22 -4.28
N VAL A 156 7.92 11.06 -4.42
CA VAL A 156 8.55 9.74 -4.58
C VAL A 156 8.27 8.84 -3.38
N SER A 157 8.39 9.40 -2.17
CA SER A 157 8.13 8.64 -0.93
C SER A 157 6.67 8.22 -0.81
N TYR A 158 5.73 9.06 -1.26
CA TYR A 158 4.31 8.77 -1.27
C TYR A 158 3.97 7.64 -2.26
N ILE A 159 4.51 7.68 -3.48
CA ILE A 159 4.33 6.59 -4.46
C ILE A 159 4.91 5.28 -3.91
N ARG A 160 6.11 5.28 -3.34
CA ARG A 160 6.72 4.09 -2.71
C ARG A 160 5.84 3.49 -1.61
N SER A 161 5.26 4.36 -0.77
CA SER A 161 4.31 3.92 0.27
C SER A 161 3.04 3.31 -0.33
N ALA A 162 2.54 3.83 -1.44
CA ALA A 162 1.40 3.24 -2.13
C ALA A 162 1.76 1.89 -2.78
N LEU A 163 2.96 1.77 -3.38
CA LEU A 163 3.45 0.53 -3.99
C LEU A 163 3.68 -0.60 -2.98
N SER A 164 4.03 -0.29 -1.73
CA SER A 164 4.17 -1.29 -0.67
C SER A 164 2.82 -1.81 -0.14
N ASN A 165 1.73 -1.05 -0.34
CA ASN A 165 0.36 -1.42 0.00
C ASN A 165 -0.60 -1.26 -1.19
N ALA A 166 -0.18 -1.77 -2.35
CA ALA A 166 -0.86 -1.54 -3.63
C ALA A 166 -2.37 -1.88 -3.60
N ARG A 167 -2.74 -2.96 -2.89
CA ARG A 167 -4.13 -3.44 -2.80
C ARG A 167 -5.10 -2.43 -2.18
N GLU A 168 -4.63 -1.60 -1.25
CA GLU A 168 -5.50 -0.65 -0.53
C GLU A 168 -5.39 0.78 -1.09
N GLU A 169 -4.20 1.15 -1.58
CA GLU A 169 -3.89 2.52 -1.99
C GLU A 169 -4.07 2.78 -3.49
N ILE A 170 -3.88 1.77 -4.34
CA ILE A 170 -3.97 1.94 -5.80
C ILE A 170 -5.39 1.60 -6.27
N ARG A 171 -5.95 2.51 -7.06
CA ARG A 171 -7.29 2.44 -7.66
C ARG A 171 -7.17 2.35 -9.19
N PRO A 172 -8.26 2.03 -9.91
CA PRO A 172 -8.25 2.01 -11.37
C PRO A 172 -7.75 3.31 -12.01
N GLU A 173 -7.95 4.45 -11.34
CA GLU A 173 -7.55 5.78 -11.81
C GLU A 173 -6.15 6.21 -11.32
N GLY A 174 -5.48 5.41 -10.47
CA GLY A 174 -4.16 5.72 -9.90
C GLY A 174 -4.14 5.77 -8.37
N ILE A 175 -3.24 6.58 -7.80
CA ILE A 175 -3.14 6.79 -6.34
C ILE A 175 -3.93 8.03 -5.95
N ARG A 176 -4.62 8.04 -4.82
CA ARG A 176 -5.31 9.25 -4.34
C ARG A 176 -4.34 10.42 -4.14
N CYS A 177 -4.80 11.64 -4.34
CA CYS A 177 -4.03 12.83 -3.98
C CYS A 177 -3.66 12.78 -2.48
N PRO A 178 -2.40 13.02 -2.08
CA PRO A 178 -2.01 13.00 -0.67
C PRO A 178 -2.74 14.02 0.21
N LEU A 179 -3.40 15.03 -0.39
CA LEU A 179 -4.25 16.01 0.30
C LEU A 179 -5.75 15.67 0.28
N SER A 180 -6.12 14.44 -0.10
CA SER A 180 -7.52 14.01 -0.18
C SER A 180 -8.26 14.12 1.15
N SER A 181 -7.56 13.94 2.27
CA SER A 181 -8.14 13.99 3.62
C SER A 181 -8.39 15.42 4.12
N VAL A 182 -7.56 16.38 3.72
CA VAL A 182 -7.60 17.76 4.24
C VAL A 182 -8.63 18.59 3.48
N GLU A 183 -8.66 18.46 2.15
CA GLU A 183 -9.47 19.34 1.29
C GLU A 183 -10.64 18.62 0.62
N ARG A 184 -10.91 17.37 0.99
CA ARG A 184 -11.83 16.48 0.26
C ARG A 184 -11.48 16.38 -1.23
N CYS A 185 -10.20 16.53 -1.56
CA CYS A 185 -9.71 16.42 -2.91
C CYS A 185 -9.94 15.00 -3.43
N THR A 186 -10.61 14.88 -4.58
CA THR A 186 -10.89 13.61 -5.27
C THR A 186 -9.90 13.35 -6.40
N GLY A 187 -8.86 14.17 -6.51
CA GLY A 187 -7.84 14.02 -7.53
C GLY A 187 -7.04 12.72 -7.37
N MET A 188 -6.59 12.18 -8.50
CA MET A 188 -5.80 10.96 -8.59
C MET A 188 -4.47 11.23 -9.32
N ILE A 189 -3.39 10.64 -8.81
CA ILE A 189 -2.08 10.58 -9.45
C ILE A 189 -2.11 9.39 -10.40
N ALA A 190 -2.30 9.69 -11.68
CA ALA A 190 -2.35 8.68 -12.75
C ALA A 190 -0.93 8.13 -13.06
N PRO A 191 -0.81 6.93 -13.66
CA PRO A 191 0.49 6.32 -13.99
C PRO A 191 1.40 7.22 -14.85
N GLU A 192 0.83 8.01 -15.75
CA GLU A 192 1.55 8.95 -16.62
C GLU A 192 2.29 10.00 -15.78
N LYS A 193 1.66 10.50 -14.71
CA LYS A 193 2.28 11.42 -13.75
C LYS A 193 3.40 10.74 -12.95
N GLY A 194 3.31 9.43 -12.72
CA GLY A 194 4.40 8.63 -12.18
C GLY A 194 5.63 8.61 -13.10
N ARG A 195 5.43 8.50 -14.42
CA ARG A 195 6.53 8.56 -15.42
C ARG A 195 7.14 9.96 -15.52
N VAL A 196 6.33 11.01 -15.40
CA VAL A 196 6.91 12.37 -15.36
C VAL A 196 7.73 12.57 -14.08
N LEU A 197 7.22 12.12 -12.92
CA LEU A 197 7.96 12.16 -11.66
C LEU A 197 9.27 11.35 -11.72
N LEU A 198 9.28 10.22 -12.43
CA LEU A 198 10.51 9.46 -12.69
C LEU A 198 11.58 10.36 -13.32
N HIS A 199 11.27 11.05 -14.42
CA HIS A 199 12.22 11.91 -15.11
C HIS A 199 12.65 13.11 -14.26
N VAL A 200 11.68 13.80 -13.65
CA VAL A 200 11.95 14.98 -12.81
C VAL A 200 12.79 14.61 -11.59
N SER A 201 12.50 13.48 -10.93
CA SER A 201 13.24 13.06 -9.74
C SER A 201 14.68 12.65 -10.06
N GLN A 202 14.92 12.02 -11.21
CA GLN A 202 16.27 11.66 -11.66
C GLN A 202 17.15 12.90 -11.90
N LEU A 203 16.57 13.98 -12.42
CA LEU A 203 17.30 15.23 -12.66
C LEU A 203 17.56 16.02 -11.37
N MET A 204 16.61 16.03 -10.44
CA MET A 204 16.57 17.03 -9.37
C MET A 204 16.89 16.48 -7.98
N THR A 205 16.84 15.16 -7.77
CA THR A 205 16.95 14.57 -6.44
C THR A 205 18.01 13.46 -6.38
N PRO A 206 19.31 13.80 -6.24
CA PRO A 206 20.32 12.80 -5.96
C PRO A 206 20.02 12.09 -4.64
N ALA A 207 20.44 10.83 -4.53
CA ALA A 207 20.31 10.06 -3.30
C ALA A 207 21.08 10.73 -2.15
N THR A 208 20.49 10.69 -0.95
CA THR A 208 21.13 11.16 0.29
C THR A 208 20.87 10.15 1.40
N ASP A 209 21.59 10.21 2.52
CA ASP A 209 21.36 9.28 3.64
C ASP A 209 19.91 9.29 4.15
N SER A 210 19.19 10.40 3.97
CA SER A 210 17.79 10.58 4.39
C SER A 210 16.76 10.35 3.28
N PHE A 211 17.21 10.02 2.07
CA PHE A 211 16.35 9.86 0.90
C PHE A 211 16.88 8.74 0.01
N LEU A 212 16.08 7.68 -0.12
CA LEU A 212 16.41 6.47 -0.89
C LEU A 212 16.74 6.72 -2.38
N GLY A 213 16.63 7.96 -2.84
CA GLY A 213 16.97 8.38 -4.20
C GLY A 213 15.74 8.59 -5.07
N PRO A 214 15.96 8.92 -6.35
CA PRO A 214 14.90 9.19 -7.31
C PRO A 214 13.96 7.98 -7.46
N LEU A 215 12.77 8.20 -8.02
CA LEU A 215 11.89 7.09 -8.40
C LEU A 215 12.63 6.22 -9.42
N THR A 216 12.52 4.90 -9.32
CA THR A 216 13.15 3.99 -10.29
C THR A 216 12.19 3.67 -11.44
N ALA A 217 12.74 3.22 -12.57
CA ALA A 217 11.91 2.75 -13.69
C ALA A 217 11.00 1.58 -13.29
N ASP A 218 11.52 0.62 -12.52
CA ASP A 218 10.72 -0.49 -11.98
C ASP A 218 9.57 0.00 -11.08
N GLU A 219 9.78 1.03 -10.26
CA GLU A 219 8.72 1.60 -9.43
C GLU A 219 7.62 2.27 -10.28
N ALA A 220 7.99 2.98 -11.35
CA ALA A 220 7.03 3.56 -12.28
C ALA A 220 6.25 2.47 -13.05
N ASP A 221 6.93 1.44 -13.54
CA ASP A 221 6.31 0.30 -14.23
C ASP A 221 5.38 -0.49 -13.29
N ARG A 222 5.75 -0.63 -12.02
CA ARG A 222 4.89 -1.25 -10.99
C ARG A 222 3.65 -0.41 -10.71
N LEU A 223 3.76 0.92 -10.69
CA LEU A 223 2.60 1.79 -10.52
C LEU A 223 1.60 1.57 -11.65
N GLU A 224 2.06 1.63 -12.90
CA GLU A 224 1.23 1.37 -14.08
C GLU A 224 0.59 -0.03 -14.03
N ARG A 225 1.39 -1.06 -13.75
CA ARG A 225 0.92 -2.44 -13.65
C ARG A 225 -0.16 -2.60 -12.58
N PHE A 226 0.02 -2.01 -11.39
CA PHE A 226 -0.95 -2.09 -10.32
C PHE A 226 -2.21 -1.26 -10.59
N THR A 227 -2.12 -0.15 -11.32
CA THR A 227 -3.29 0.60 -11.78
C THR A 227 -4.11 -0.21 -12.78
N VAL A 228 -3.46 -0.85 -13.74
CA VAL A 228 -4.12 -1.79 -14.67
C VAL A 228 -4.73 -2.95 -13.89
N GLU A 229 -4.01 -3.56 -12.95
CA GLU A 229 -4.54 -4.62 -12.10
C GLU A 229 -5.78 -4.17 -11.32
N ALA A 230 -5.73 -2.97 -10.72
CA ALA A 230 -6.84 -2.41 -9.96
C ALA A 230 -8.11 -2.22 -10.81
N SER A 231 -7.96 -1.94 -12.11
CA SER A 231 -9.06 -1.80 -13.06
C SER A 231 -9.77 -3.11 -13.42
N LEU A 232 -9.13 -4.26 -13.16
CA LEU A 232 -9.66 -5.58 -13.53
C LEU A 232 -10.57 -6.15 -12.43
N PRO A 233 -11.72 -6.76 -12.77
CA PRO A 233 -12.55 -7.48 -11.81
C PRO A 233 -11.76 -8.60 -11.11
N PHE A 234 -11.92 -8.75 -9.80
CA PHE A 234 -11.13 -9.69 -8.99
C PHE A 234 -11.21 -11.14 -9.48
N ASP A 235 -12.37 -11.56 -9.98
CA ASP A 235 -12.64 -12.90 -10.51
C ASP A 235 -11.96 -13.20 -11.86
N THR A 236 -11.44 -12.17 -12.53
CA THR A 236 -10.69 -12.30 -13.79
C THR A 236 -9.17 -12.32 -13.59
N ARG A 237 -8.69 -12.00 -12.38
CA ARG A 237 -7.27 -11.93 -12.03
C ARG A 237 -6.72 -13.32 -11.74
N ILE A 238 -5.66 -13.72 -12.45
CA ILE A 238 -4.87 -14.91 -12.12
C ILE A 238 -3.41 -14.50 -12.05
N TYR A 239 -2.64 -15.06 -11.12
CA TYR A 239 -1.19 -14.83 -11.05
C TYR A 239 -0.47 -16.07 -11.51
N CYS A 240 0.57 -15.90 -12.32
CA CYS A 240 1.46 -16.98 -12.68
C CYS A 240 2.16 -17.50 -11.42
N PRO A 241 2.07 -18.81 -11.09
CA PRO A 241 2.70 -19.35 -9.89
C PRO A 241 4.24 -19.35 -9.94
N LYS A 242 4.83 -19.10 -11.12
CA LYS A 242 6.28 -19.05 -11.32
C LYS A 242 6.87 -17.65 -11.22
N CYS A 243 6.25 -16.66 -11.87
CA CYS A 243 6.79 -15.30 -11.95
C CYS A 243 5.92 -14.25 -11.24
N GLU A 244 4.79 -14.67 -10.67
CA GLU A 244 3.85 -13.82 -9.90
C GLU A 244 3.24 -12.65 -10.70
N GLN A 245 3.41 -12.64 -12.03
CA GLN A 245 2.79 -11.65 -12.90
C GLN A 245 1.32 -11.98 -13.15
N LEU A 246 0.50 -10.93 -13.23
CA LEU A 246 -0.93 -11.01 -13.51
C LEU A 246 -1.18 -11.49 -14.95
N SER A 247 -1.96 -12.55 -15.11
CA SER A 247 -2.49 -13.07 -16.37
C SER A 247 -4.02 -12.93 -16.37
N LEU A 248 -4.60 -12.59 -17.52
CA LEU A 248 -6.06 -12.42 -17.67
C LEU A 248 -6.73 -13.76 -18.01
N LEU A 249 -7.80 -14.11 -17.29
CA LEU A 249 -8.59 -15.32 -17.54
C LEU A 249 -9.20 -15.33 -18.96
N SER A 250 -9.62 -14.17 -19.48
CA SER A 250 -10.31 -14.04 -20.77
C SER A 250 -9.47 -14.46 -21.97
N SER A 251 -8.15 -14.47 -21.83
CA SER A 251 -7.21 -14.78 -22.92
C SER A 251 -6.97 -16.28 -23.07
N VAL A 252 -7.50 -17.10 -22.15
CA VAL A 252 -7.18 -18.52 -22.07
C VAL A 252 -8.41 -19.36 -22.37
N VAL A 253 -8.43 -19.93 -23.57
CA VAL A 253 -9.41 -20.93 -23.98
C VAL A 253 -8.91 -22.30 -23.53
N GLY A 254 -9.35 -22.75 -22.35
CA GLY A 254 -9.01 -24.08 -21.81
C GLY A 254 -8.64 -24.08 -20.32
N GLU A 255 -8.44 -25.27 -19.76
CA GLU A 255 -8.01 -25.45 -18.36
C GLU A 255 -6.52 -25.14 -18.17
N ILE A 256 -5.70 -25.35 -19.19
CA ILE A 256 -4.26 -25.06 -19.17
C ILE A 256 -4.03 -23.70 -19.82
N GLY A 257 -3.48 -22.76 -19.06
CA GLY A 257 -3.02 -21.48 -19.59
C GLY A 257 -1.52 -21.34 -19.55
N GLU A 258 -1.00 -20.49 -20.43
CA GLU A 258 0.42 -20.12 -20.53
C GLU A 258 0.61 -18.67 -20.07
N CYS A 259 1.64 -18.41 -19.26
CA CYS A 259 1.98 -17.05 -18.83
C CYS A 259 2.54 -16.27 -20.02
N PRO A 260 1.94 -15.13 -20.41
CA PRO A 260 2.45 -14.34 -21.54
C PRO A 260 3.84 -13.73 -21.27
N TYR A 261 4.28 -13.70 -20.00
CA TYR A 261 5.56 -13.10 -19.61
C TYR A 261 6.70 -14.11 -19.53
N CYS A 262 6.44 -15.36 -19.13
CA CYS A 262 7.51 -16.33 -18.88
C CYS A 262 7.30 -17.71 -19.54
N GLY A 263 6.21 -17.89 -20.28
CA GLY A 263 5.88 -19.15 -20.98
C GLY A 263 5.58 -20.33 -20.04
N HIS A 264 5.40 -20.09 -18.74
CA HIS A 264 5.04 -21.16 -17.81
C HIS A 264 3.61 -21.61 -18.09
N CYS A 265 3.38 -22.91 -18.21
CA CYS A 265 2.03 -23.48 -18.33
C CYS A 265 1.54 -24.02 -16.99
N TRP A 266 0.31 -23.69 -16.59
CA TRP A 266 -0.34 -24.26 -15.39
C TRP A 266 -1.84 -24.40 -15.58
N ASN A 267 -2.46 -25.23 -14.75
CA ASN A 267 -3.90 -25.36 -14.73
C ASN A 267 -4.55 -24.18 -13.99
N HIS A 268 -5.37 -23.41 -14.69
CA HIS A 268 -6.07 -22.25 -14.16
C HIS A 268 -7.10 -22.62 -13.08
N SER A 269 -7.65 -23.84 -13.10
CA SER A 269 -8.56 -24.30 -12.03
C SER A 269 -7.85 -24.34 -10.68
N ASP A 270 -6.59 -24.77 -10.68
CA ASP A 270 -5.78 -24.95 -9.48
C ASP A 270 -5.40 -23.58 -8.90
N ALA A 271 -5.08 -22.62 -9.78
CA ALA A 271 -4.72 -21.25 -9.37
C ALA A 271 -5.91 -20.44 -8.86
N THR A 272 -7.12 -20.73 -9.33
CA THR A 272 -8.34 -20.02 -8.90
C THR A 272 -9.02 -20.64 -7.68
N GLY A 273 -8.50 -21.75 -7.16
CA GLY A 273 -9.13 -22.50 -6.07
C GLY A 273 -10.51 -23.06 -6.46
N ARG A 274 -10.72 -23.30 -7.77
CA ARG A 274 -11.95 -23.90 -8.30
C ARG A 274 -11.82 -25.40 -8.53
N ASP A 275 -10.67 -25.97 -8.18
CA ASP A 275 -10.46 -27.41 -8.22
C ASP A 275 -11.35 -28.13 -7.19
N ALA A 276 -11.59 -29.42 -7.44
CA ALA A 276 -12.47 -30.24 -6.61
C ALA A 276 -11.97 -30.38 -5.15
N ALA A 277 -10.66 -30.33 -4.93
CA ALA A 277 -10.09 -30.42 -3.58
C ALA A 277 -10.37 -29.13 -2.80
N THR A 278 -10.18 -27.96 -3.40
CA THR A 278 -10.54 -26.67 -2.78
C THR A 278 -12.04 -26.58 -2.52
N ALA A 279 -12.88 -27.01 -3.47
CA ALA A 279 -14.33 -27.04 -3.28
C ALA A 279 -14.73 -27.95 -2.09
N LEU A 280 -14.08 -29.11 -1.95
CA LEU A 280 -14.28 -30.01 -0.83
C LEU A 280 -13.86 -29.36 0.49
N VAL A 281 -12.70 -28.69 0.53
CA VAL A 281 -12.20 -27.99 1.73
C VAL A 281 -13.16 -26.87 2.13
N ILE A 282 -13.62 -26.04 1.19
CA ILE A 282 -14.59 -24.98 1.48
C ILE A 282 -15.89 -25.58 2.01
N ALA A 283 -16.43 -26.60 1.35
CA ALA A 283 -17.68 -27.24 1.76
C ALA A 283 -17.59 -27.94 3.13
N SER A 284 -16.41 -28.45 3.49
CA SER A 284 -16.18 -29.18 4.75
C SER A 284 -15.81 -28.29 5.92
N SER A 285 -15.12 -27.17 5.68
CA SER A 285 -14.65 -26.26 6.72
C SER A 285 -15.58 -25.08 6.97
N SER A 286 -16.45 -24.75 6.02
CA SER A 286 -17.24 -23.52 6.04
C SER A 286 -18.74 -23.78 6.21
N LYS A 287 -19.45 -22.76 6.70
CA LYS A 287 -20.90 -22.72 6.77
C LYS A 287 -21.43 -21.47 6.07
N PRO A 288 -22.60 -21.53 5.43
CA PRO A 288 -23.14 -20.38 4.72
C PRO A 288 -23.66 -19.33 5.70
N CYS A 289 -23.43 -18.06 5.37
CA CYS A 289 -24.08 -16.96 6.03
C CYS A 289 -25.61 -17.08 5.86
N PRO A 290 -26.41 -17.04 6.94
CA PRO A 290 -27.86 -17.20 6.86
C PRO A 290 -28.59 -16.05 6.14
N ASN A 291 -27.87 -15.00 5.74
CA ASN A 291 -28.43 -13.86 5.03
C ASN A 291 -28.04 -13.82 3.55
N CYS A 292 -26.75 -14.02 3.23
CA CYS A 292 -26.25 -13.88 1.85
C CYS A 292 -25.55 -15.12 1.29
N GLN A 293 -25.57 -16.24 2.02
CA GLN A 293 -24.97 -17.52 1.65
C GLN A 293 -23.44 -17.54 1.46
N LEU A 294 -22.74 -16.43 1.72
CA LEU A 294 -21.27 -16.42 1.72
C LEU A 294 -20.74 -17.49 2.67
N ALA A 295 -19.85 -18.36 2.20
CA ALA A 295 -19.18 -19.37 3.01
C ALA A 295 -18.24 -18.68 4.01
N ILE A 296 -18.41 -19.00 5.29
CA ILE A 296 -17.58 -18.50 6.38
C ILE A 296 -16.94 -19.69 7.07
N THR A 297 -15.65 -19.61 7.37
CA THR A 297 -14.93 -20.59 8.19
C THR A 297 -14.74 -20.04 9.59
N HIS A 298 -14.92 -20.88 10.61
CA HIS A 298 -14.57 -20.54 11.99
C HIS A 298 -13.94 -21.75 12.67
N TYR A 299 -12.66 -21.65 13.00
CA TYR A 299 -11.90 -22.73 13.61
C TYR A 299 -12.21 -22.87 15.11
N HIS A 300 -12.17 -24.11 15.59
CA HIS A 300 -12.39 -24.45 16.99
C HIS A 300 -11.40 -23.73 17.91
N GLY A 301 -11.90 -22.98 18.87
CA GLY A 301 -11.10 -22.24 19.84
C GLY A 301 -10.52 -20.92 19.33
N HIS A 302 -10.84 -20.47 18.10
CA HIS A 302 -10.40 -19.18 17.55
C HIS A 302 -11.36 -18.03 17.95
N GLY A 303 -11.84 -18.08 19.19
CA GLY A 303 -12.77 -17.11 19.74
C GLY A 303 -14.22 -17.59 19.75
N CYS A 304 -15.12 -16.66 19.47
CA CYS A 304 -16.55 -16.84 19.70
C CYS A 304 -17.27 -17.45 18.48
N HIS A 305 -18.21 -18.37 18.69
CA HIS A 305 -19.13 -18.85 17.66
C HIS A 305 -20.03 -17.73 17.10
N HIS A 306 -20.13 -16.58 17.76
CA HIS A 306 -20.77 -15.41 17.19
C HIS A 306 -19.85 -14.81 16.14
N ILE A 307 -20.20 -14.99 14.87
CA ILE A 307 -19.51 -14.37 13.75
C ILE A 307 -19.78 -12.86 13.81
N SER A 308 -18.85 -12.18 14.48
CA SER A 308 -18.82 -10.74 14.71
C SER A 308 -17.43 -10.08 14.66
N PRO A 309 -16.33 -10.65 14.11
CA PRO A 309 -15.14 -9.84 13.88
C PRO A 309 -15.52 -8.66 12.97
N GLY A 310 -15.28 -7.42 13.43
CA GLY A 310 -15.79 -6.22 12.77
C GLY A 310 -17.32 -6.10 12.83
N MET A 311 -17.98 -6.15 11.67
CA MET A 311 -19.43 -5.95 11.49
C MET A 311 -20.22 -7.24 11.17
N GLY A 312 -19.65 -8.44 11.37
CA GLY A 312 -20.33 -9.71 11.07
C GLY A 312 -19.89 -10.32 9.74
N CYS A 313 -20.82 -10.92 8.97
CA CYS A 313 -20.52 -11.46 7.65
C CYS A 313 -19.88 -10.38 6.75
N PRO A 314 -18.70 -10.60 6.13
CA PRO A 314 -18.00 -9.54 5.42
C PRO A 314 -18.74 -8.99 4.19
N ARG A 315 -19.66 -9.77 3.61
CA ARG A 315 -20.48 -9.32 2.45
C ARG A 315 -21.72 -8.53 2.83
N CYS A 316 -22.43 -8.94 3.89
CA CYS A 316 -23.75 -8.39 4.20
C CYS A 316 -23.89 -7.89 5.64
N LEU A 317 -22.82 -7.94 6.42
CA LEU A 317 -22.73 -7.47 7.80
C LEU A 317 -23.71 -8.18 8.76
N GLN A 318 -24.30 -9.31 8.36
CA GLN A 318 -25.15 -10.08 9.26
C GLN A 318 -24.30 -10.77 10.33
N HIS A 319 -24.58 -10.46 11.58
CA HIS A 319 -24.10 -11.23 12.73
C HIS A 319 -24.89 -12.53 12.88
N PHE A 320 -24.25 -13.64 13.22
CA PHE A 320 -24.95 -14.92 13.42
C PHE A 320 -24.16 -15.89 14.30
N CYS A 321 -24.82 -16.91 14.82
CA CYS A 321 -24.15 -18.02 15.50
C CYS A 321 -23.66 -19.05 14.46
N TYR A 322 -22.36 -19.33 14.43
CA TYR A 322 -21.74 -20.31 13.54
C TYR A 322 -22.29 -21.73 13.73
N VAL A 323 -22.67 -22.09 14.96
CA VAL A 323 -23.15 -23.45 15.27
C VAL A 323 -24.56 -23.67 14.71
N CYS A 324 -25.51 -22.77 14.98
CA CYS A 324 -26.91 -22.95 14.57
C CYS A 324 -27.39 -22.07 13.42
N LEU A 325 -26.52 -21.24 12.86
CA LEU A 325 -26.80 -20.30 11.77
C LEU A 325 -27.96 -19.33 12.03
N LYS A 326 -28.36 -19.13 13.29
CA LYS A 326 -29.38 -18.13 13.63
C LYS A 326 -28.81 -16.72 13.49
N LYS A 327 -29.54 -15.87 12.76
CA LYS A 327 -29.26 -14.43 12.64
C LYS A 327 -29.36 -13.74 14.00
N HIS A 328 -28.40 -12.88 14.29
CA HIS A 328 -28.30 -12.04 15.47
C HIS A 328 -28.49 -10.59 15.04
N GLY A 329 -29.61 -9.97 15.44
CA GLY A 329 -29.92 -8.59 15.05
C GLY A 329 -30.12 -8.39 13.54
N ALA A 330 -30.23 -7.13 13.16
CA ALA A 330 -30.17 -6.71 11.76
C ALA A 330 -28.70 -6.65 11.29
N PRO A 331 -28.44 -6.68 9.97
CA PRO A 331 -27.13 -6.37 9.39
C PRO A 331 -26.48 -5.12 10.03
N GLY A 332 -25.21 -5.25 10.44
CA GLY A 332 -24.44 -4.18 11.10
C GLY A 332 -24.83 -3.89 12.56
N VAL A 333 -25.92 -4.48 13.08
CA VAL A 333 -26.38 -4.26 14.45
C VAL A 333 -26.03 -5.46 15.33
N ARG A 334 -25.09 -5.26 16.26
CA ARG A 334 -24.68 -6.28 17.23
C ARG A 334 -25.77 -6.51 18.28
N LYS A 335 -26.73 -7.39 17.98
CA LYS A 335 -27.81 -7.78 18.91
C LYS A 335 -27.92 -9.30 19.00
N TRP A 336 -27.86 -9.84 20.22
CA TRP A 336 -28.01 -11.27 20.46
C TRP A 336 -29.41 -11.77 20.09
N ASN A 337 -29.52 -12.96 19.47
CA ASN A 337 -30.80 -13.61 19.26
C ASN A 337 -31.19 -14.41 20.52
N PRO A 338 -32.26 -14.05 21.24
CA PRO A 338 -32.62 -14.72 22.50
C PRO A 338 -32.95 -16.21 22.34
N THR A 339 -33.33 -16.63 21.13
CA THR A 339 -33.63 -18.04 20.81
C THR A 339 -32.39 -18.87 20.46
N CYS A 340 -31.21 -18.25 20.40
CA CYS A 340 -29.96 -18.95 20.21
C CYS A 340 -29.53 -19.61 21.53
N LYS A 341 -29.53 -20.95 21.56
CA LYS A 341 -29.13 -21.75 22.72
C LYS A 341 -27.62 -21.70 22.97
N HIS A 342 -26.83 -21.34 21.97
CA HIS A 342 -25.37 -21.28 22.03
C HIS A 342 -24.86 -19.98 22.67
N ARG A 343 -25.45 -19.58 23.81
CA ARG A 343 -25.14 -18.33 24.53
C ARG A 343 -23.67 -18.21 24.93
N MET A 344 -23.00 -19.34 25.08
CA MET A 344 -21.57 -19.36 25.32
C MET A 344 -20.82 -19.01 24.04
N SER A 345 -19.98 -18.00 24.17
CA SER A 345 -19.16 -17.49 23.10
C SER A 345 -18.23 -18.57 22.57
N VAL A 346 -17.54 -19.33 23.40
CA VAL A 346 -16.41 -20.16 22.98
C VAL A 346 -16.73 -21.64 22.76
N CYS A 347 -15.93 -22.30 21.93
CA CYS A 347 -15.96 -23.75 21.77
C CYS A 347 -15.65 -24.46 23.10
N LYS A 348 -16.37 -25.54 23.39
CA LYS A 348 -16.03 -26.44 24.51
C LYS A 348 -14.72 -27.15 24.20
N GLN A 349 -13.81 -27.20 25.16
CA GLN A 349 -12.48 -27.80 25.00
C GLN A 349 -12.30 -29.08 25.83
N ASP A 350 -13.18 -29.30 26.81
CA ASP A 350 -13.22 -30.51 27.61
C ASP A 350 -13.42 -31.74 26.71
N GLN A 351 -12.59 -32.76 26.97
CA GLN A 351 -12.67 -34.08 26.33
C GLN A 351 -12.69 -34.01 24.79
N ILE A 352 -12.02 -33.00 24.20
CA ILE A 352 -12.11 -32.75 22.75
C ILE A 352 -11.82 -34.00 21.92
N LEU A 353 -10.82 -34.81 22.30
CA LEU A 353 -10.44 -36.03 21.59
C LEU A 353 -11.57 -37.07 21.49
N ASP A 354 -12.52 -37.08 22.42
CA ASP A 354 -13.70 -37.97 22.38
C ASP A 354 -14.77 -37.46 21.41
N HIS A 355 -14.67 -36.21 20.98
CA HIS A 355 -15.63 -35.54 20.12
C HIS A 355 -15.06 -35.17 18.74
N VAL A 356 -13.79 -35.47 18.46
CA VAL A 356 -13.22 -35.24 17.13
C VAL A 356 -13.81 -36.21 16.11
N VAL A 357 -14.36 -35.64 15.04
CA VAL A 357 -14.78 -36.37 13.84
C VAL A 357 -13.79 -36.05 12.74
N LEU A 358 -13.16 -37.08 12.16
CA LEU A 358 -12.06 -36.92 11.20
C LEU A 358 -12.50 -36.52 9.78
N ARG A 359 -13.69 -36.93 9.35
CA ARG A 359 -14.16 -36.75 7.97
C ARG A 359 -15.34 -35.77 7.91
N PRO A 360 -15.47 -34.97 6.83
CA PRO A 360 -14.53 -34.83 5.70
C PRO A 360 -13.22 -34.09 6.05
N LEU A 361 -13.22 -33.29 7.11
CA LEU A 361 -12.03 -32.72 7.75
C LEU A 361 -12.17 -32.86 9.27
N PRO A 362 -11.06 -32.91 10.04
CA PRO A 362 -11.12 -32.96 11.49
C PRO A 362 -11.86 -31.76 12.10
N HIS A 363 -12.91 -32.06 12.85
CA HIS A 363 -13.76 -31.06 13.50
C HIS A 363 -14.29 -31.60 14.84
N ASP A 364 -14.73 -30.68 15.72
CA ASP A 364 -15.46 -31.06 16.93
C ASP A 364 -16.92 -31.37 16.57
N GLY A 365 -17.35 -32.62 16.74
CA GLY A 365 -18.71 -33.06 16.43
C GLY A 365 -19.81 -32.36 17.22
N ARG A 366 -19.49 -31.70 18.34
CA ARG A 366 -20.48 -30.98 19.17
C ARG A 366 -20.86 -29.61 18.58
N CYS A 367 -19.91 -28.91 17.96
CA CYS A 367 -20.12 -27.56 17.43
C CYS A 367 -19.88 -27.46 15.91
N THR A 368 -19.38 -28.54 15.30
CA THR A 368 -18.98 -28.66 13.90
C THR A 368 -18.00 -27.57 13.45
N CYS A 369 -17.17 -27.08 14.38
CA CYS A 369 -16.06 -26.18 14.05
C CYS A 369 -14.84 -27.02 13.65
N PRO A 370 -14.23 -26.79 12.47
CA PRO A 370 -12.99 -27.45 12.07
C PRO A 370 -11.85 -27.13 13.02
N LEU A 371 -10.90 -28.06 13.16
CA LEU A 371 -9.63 -27.81 13.86
C LEU A 371 -8.73 -26.93 12.97
N CYS A 372 -7.96 -26.01 13.56
CA CYS A 372 -7.13 -25.10 12.78
C CYS A 372 -5.90 -25.82 12.20
N PRO A 373 -5.71 -25.82 10.86
CA PRO A 373 -4.55 -26.46 10.24
C PRO A 373 -3.25 -25.68 10.41
N ASP A 374 -3.32 -24.37 10.74
CA ASP A 374 -2.16 -23.47 10.78
C ASP A 374 -1.55 -23.34 12.18
N CYS A 375 -2.34 -23.56 13.23
CA CYS A 375 -1.85 -23.50 14.60
C CYS A 375 -0.85 -24.64 14.87
N ARG A 376 0.12 -24.38 15.75
CA ARG A 376 1.09 -25.36 16.24
C ARG A 376 1.18 -25.25 17.77
N PRO A 377 1.63 -26.29 18.49
CA PRO A 377 1.82 -26.21 19.94
C PRO A 377 2.68 -25.00 20.32
N GLY A 378 2.13 -24.10 21.15
CA GLY A 378 2.79 -22.85 21.56
C GLY A 378 2.91 -21.75 20.48
N ALA A 379 2.48 -21.98 19.24
CA ALA A 379 2.58 -21.03 18.14
C ALA A 379 1.21 -20.84 17.46
N ALA A 380 0.53 -19.75 17.85
CA ALA A 380 -0.77 -19.37 17.32
C ALA A 380 -0.66 -18.80 15.90
N CYS A 381 -1.63 -19.11 15.05
CA CYS A 381 -1.77 -18.42 13.76
C CYS A 381 -2.27 -16.97 13.96
N PRO A 382 -2.21 -16.10 12.92
CA PRO A 382 -2.61 -14.69 13.04
C PRO A 382 -4.05 -14.45 13.50
N GLN A 383 -4.94 -15.44 13.35
CA GLN A 383 -6.35 -15.36 13.75
C GLN A 383 -6.62 -15.99 15.13
N CYS A 384 -5.60 -16.54 15.79
CA CYS A 384 -5.73 -17.29 17.04
C CYS A 384 -5.08 -16.54 18.20
N PHE A 385 -5.71 -16.59 19.37
CA PHE A 385 -5.18 -16.02 20.62
C PHE A 385 -4.43 -17.06 21.46
N GLY A 386 -3.93 -18.14 20.85
CA GLY A 386 -3.22 -19.22 21.55
C GLY A 386 -4.10 -20.20 22.33
N ASN A 387 -5.41 -19.97 22.39
CA ASN A 387 -6.33 -20.78 23.20
C ASN A 387 -6.92 -21.99 22.46
N CYS A 388 -6.61 -22.23 21.20
CA CYS A 388 -7.17 -23.39 20.50
C CYS A 388 -6.53 -24.72 20.96
N VAL A 389 -7.24 -25.83 20.76
CA VAL A 389 -6.79 -27.16 21.19
C VAL A 389 -5.49 -27.63 20.51
N VAL A 390 -5.13 -27.05 19.37
CA VAL A 390 -3.85 -27.30 18.68
C VAL A 390 -2.71 -26.50 19.32
N CYS A 391 -2.92 -25.22 19.63
CA CYS A 391 -1.93 -24.39 20.34
C CYS A 391 -1.63 -24.94 21.73
N GLN A 392 -2.64 -25.48 22.40
CA GLN A 392 -2.51 -26.13 23.71
C GLN A 392 -1.84 -27.51 23.64
N GLY A 393 -1.60 -28.06 22.43
CA GLY A 393 -1.00 -29.38 22.25
C GLY A 393 -1.93 -30.56 22.58
N VAL A 394 -3.23 -30.32 22.78
CA VAL A 394 -4.23 -31.36 23.06
C VAL A 394 -4.52 -32.17 21.80
N VAL A 395 -4.53 -31.50 20.65
CA VAL A 395 -4.68 -32.10 19.31
C VAL A 395 -3.38 -31.84 18.54
N PRO A 396 -2.74 -32.87 17.95
CA PRO A 396 -1.56 -32.66 17.11
C PRO A 396 -1.92 -31.84 15.86
N PRO A 397 -1.00 -30.99 15.36
CA PRO A 397 -1.28 -30.13 14.21
C PRO A 397 -1.39 -30.93 12.90
N ALA A 398 -1.95 -30.29 11.87
CA ALA A 398 -1.86 -30.79 10.51
C ALA A 398 -0.40 -30.81 10.02
N ASN A 399 -0.09 -31.79 9.18
CA ASN A 399 1.15 -31.87 8.42
C ASN A 399 1.24 -30.72 7.39
N ARG A 400 2.42 -30.54 6.78
CA ARG A 400 2.64 -29.48 5.76
C ARG A 400 1.80 -29.67 4.50
N ASP A 401 1.40 -30.90 4.21
CA ASP A 401 0.49 -31.25 3.12
C ASP A 401 -0.99 -31.15 3.51
N GLY A 402 -1.29 -30.69 4.74
CA GLY A 402 -2.65 -30.57 5.29
C GLY A 402 -3.23 -31.88 5.86
N SER A 403 -2.49 -33.00 5.81
CA SER A 403 -2.96 -34.27 6.37
C SER A 403 -2.92 -34.30 7.89
N TRP A 404 -3.76 -35.12 8.52
CA TRP A 404 -3.89 -35.21 9.99
C TRP A 404 -3.46 -36.57 10.55
N HIS A 405 -2.45 -37.18 9.93
CA HIS A 405 -2.03 -38.55 10.26
C HIS A 405 -1.69 -38.75 11.75
N ALA A 406 -1.03 -37.77 12.38
CA ALA A 406 -0.74 -37.83 13.81
C ALA A 406 -2.01 -37.87 14.69
N LEU A 407 -3.05 -37.15 14.29
CA LEU A 407 -4.35 -37.16 14.98
C LEU A 407 -5.07 -38.49 14.78
N GLU A 408 -5.03 -39.06 13.56
CA GLU A 408 -5.59 -40.37 13.27
C GLU A 408 -4.95 -41.45 14.16
N CYS A 409 -3.62 -41.50 14.20
CA CYS A 409 -2.86 -42.41 15.05
C CYS A 409 -3.23 -42.23 16.54
N LEU A 410 -3.33 -40.98 17.02
CA LEU A 410 -3.71 -40.69 18.40
C LEU A 410 -5.11 -41.22 18.74
N LEU A 411 -6.09 -41.00 17.85
CA LEU A 411 -7.46 -41.47 18.05
C LEU A 411 -7.55 -43.00 17.99
N ASP A 412 -6.80 -43.65 17.11
CA ASP A 412 -6.77 -45.10 17.01
C ASP A 412 -6.16 -45.76 18.25
N VAL A 413 -5.08 -45.21 18.79
CA VAL A 413 -4.49 -45.66 20.08
C VAL A 413 -5.52 -45.53 21.20
N ARG A 414 -6.22 -44.38 21.29
CA ARG A 414 -7.24 -44.15 22.32
C ARG A 414 -8.42 -45.13 22.20
N ARG A 415 -8.89 -45.41 20.97
CA ARG A 415 -9.96 -46.39 20.72
C ARG A 415 -9.53 -47.81 21.12
N LYS A 416 -8.30 -48.21 20.80
CA LYS A 416 -7.77 -49.55 21.13
C LYS A 416 -7.61 -49.77 22.63
N HIS A 417 -7.27 -48.73 23.39
CA HIS A 417 -7.07 -48.86 24.83
C HIS A 417 -8.34 -48.68 25.67
N GLY A 418 -9.47 -48.34 25.04
CA GLY A 418 -10.75 -48.09 25.70
C GLY A 418 -10.68 -46.94 26.71
N PRO A 419 -11.83 -46.45 27.21
CA PRO A 419 -11.83 -45.72 28.45
C PRO A 419 -11.36 -46.72 29.53
N ARG A 420 -10.15 -46.54 30.05
CA ARG A 420 -9.79 -47.21 31.31
C ARG A 420 -10.81 -46.74 32.32
N HIS A 421 -11.79 -47.58 32.63
CA HIS A 421 -12.68 -47.33 33.76
C HIS A 421 -11.77 -46.99 34.93
N PRO A 422 -11.97 -45.85 35.61
CA PRO A 422 -11.22 -45.55 36.81
C PRO A 422 -11.40 -46.77 37.71
N LEU A 423 -10.29 -47.43 38.04
CA LEU A 423 -10.27 -48.51 39.02
C LEU A 423 -10.85 -47.88 40.28
N THR A 424 -12.13 -48.15 40.55
CA THR A 424 -12.74 -47.78 41.82
C THR A 424 -11.99 -48.58 42.85
N HIS A 425 -11.07 -47.92 43.56
CA HIS A 425 -10.50 -48.48 44.77
C HIS A 425 -11.68 -48.70 45.72
N SER A 426 -12.13 -49.95 45.79
CA SER A 426 -12.97 -50.41 46.88
C SER A 426 -12.12 -50.29 48.13
N GLU A 427 -12.36 -49.26 48.93
CA GLU A 427 -11.88 -49.19 50.30
C GLU A 427 -12.44 -50.41 51.04
N GLY A 428 -11.54 -51.30 51.45
CA GLY A 428 -11.78 -52.42 52.35
C GLY A 428 -11.05 -52.17 53.66
#